data_AF-X1R6U5-F1
#
_entry.id   AF-X1R6U5-F1
#
_cell.length_a   1.000
_cell.length_b   1.000
_cell.length_c   1.000
_cell.angle_alpha   90.00
_cell.angle_beta   90.00
_cell.angle_gamma   90.00
#
_symmetry.space_group_name_H-M   'P 1'
#
loop_
_entity.id
_entity.type
_entity.pdbx_description
1 polymer ?
#
loop_
_entity_poly.entity_id
_entity_poly.type
_entity_poly.pdbx_seq_one_letter_code
_entity_poly.pdbx_strand_id
1 'polypeptide(L)'
;MYGETVYGVAGYYVNEYGNYYDDVSMEPWMTYWNRFGSKSKAFDKIIGCGPRLKHTPFVFGGAMVIHKNLYQIVPFDPQVCRGEDIDYLINAKMFGFDFFLDNKLSVKHLPP
;
A
#
# COMPACT_ATOMS: atom_id res chain seq x y z
N MET A 1 28.90 1.09 -1.31
CA MET A 1 27.45 1.33 -1.14
C MET A 1 26.78 -0.02 -1.04
N TYR A 2 26.34 -0.42 0.16
CA TYR A 2 25.54 -1.63 0.30
C TYR A 2 24.10 -1.29 -0.10
N GLY A 3 23.57 -1.97 -1.12
CA GLY A 3 22.16 -1.85 -1.49
C GLY A 3 21.28 -2.57 -0.48
N GLU A 4 20.08 -2.04 -0.24
CA GLU A 4 19.08 -2.68 0.60
C GLU A 4 18.36 -3.77 -0.21
N THR A 5 18.19 -4.96 0.38
CA THR A 5 17.44 -6.04 -0.25
C THR A 5 15.94 -5.77 -0.10
N VAL A 6 15.23 -5.78 -1.22
CA VAL A 6 13.78 -5.53 -1.26
C VAL A 6 13.05 -6.85 -1.13
N TYR A 7 12.45 -7.10 0.03
CA TYR A 7 11.69 -8.32 0.31
C TYR A 7 10.21 -8.20 -0.01
N GLY A 8 9.64 -7.00 0.17
CA GLY A 8 8.24 -6.72 -0.12
C GLY A 8 8.08 -5.43 -0.92
N VAL A 9 7.27 -5.49 -1.98
CA VAL A 9 6.88 -4.30 -2.75
C VAL A 9 5.37 -4.25 -2.87
N ALA A 10 4.78 -3.13 -2.48
CA ALA A 10 3.40 -2.79 -2.73
C ALA A 10 3.31 -1.91 -3.98
N GLY A 11 2.32 -2.20 -4.82
CA GLY A 11 1.82 -1.29 -5.82
C GLY A 11 0.68 -0.44 -5.28
N TYR A 12 -0.06 0.21 -6.18
CA TYR A 12 -1.26 0.97 -5.84
C TYR A 12 -2.35 0.72 -6.89
N TYR A 13 -3.58 1.09 -6.55
CA TYR A 13 -4.70 0.99 -7.46
C TYR A 13 -4.94 2.27 -8.24
N VAL A 14 -5.28 2.11 -9.51
CA VAL A 14 -5.80 3.17 -10.36
C VAL A 14 -7.24 2.88 -10.72
N ASN A 15 -8.08 3.91 -10.70
CA ASN A 15 -9.49 3.85 -11.04
C ASN A 15 -9.72 3.83 -12.56
N GLU A 16 -10.98 3.92 -12.99
CA GLU A 16 -11.34 3.95 -14.41
C GLU A 16 -10.75 5.16 -15.17
N TYR A 17 -10.55 6.28 -14.48
CA TYR A 17 -9.97 7.52 -14.99
C TYR A 17 -8.44 7.52 -14.98
N GLY A 18 -7.79 6.43 -14.57
CA GLY A 18 -6.34 6.30 -14.55
C GLY A 18 -5.64 7.09 -13.43
N ASN A 19 -6.37 7.47 -12.38
CA ASN A 19 -5.80 8.13 -11.19
C ASN A 19 -6.10 7.33 -9.91
N TYR A 20 -5.48 7.72 -8.79
CA TYR A 20 -5.64 7.06 -7.48
C TYR A 20 -6.52 7.86 -6.51
N TYR A 21 -7.22 8.88 -7.00
CA TYR A 21 -8.10 9.70 -6.18
C TYR A 21 -9.45 8.99 -6.01
N ASP A 22 -10.02 9.13 -4.81
CA ASP A 22 -11.38 8.68 -4.56
C ASP A 22 -12.37 9.69 -5.16
N ASP A 23 -13.39 9.19 -5.85
CA ASP A 23 -14.52 9.99 -6.34
C ASP A 23 -15.60 10.05 -5.25
N VAL A 24 -15.61 11.13 -4.47
CA VAL A 24 -16.48 11.25 -3.29
C VAL A 24 -16.98 12.68 -3.12
N SER A 25 -18.27 12.82 -2.85
CA SER A 25 -18.86 14.08 -2.40
C SER A 25 -18.45 14.37 -0.96
N MET A 26 -18.01 15.60 -0.69
CA MET A 26 -17.70 16.03 0.66
C MET A 26 -18.97 16.27 1.46
N GLU A 27 -19.10 15.58 2.59
CA GLU A 27 -20.20 15.78 3.54
C GLU A 27 -19.79 16.74 4.68
N PRO A 28 -20.74 17.46 5.31
CA PRO A 28 -20.42 18.44 6.35
C PRO A 28 -19.60 17.90 7.54
N TRP A 29 -19.80 16.64 7.91
CA TRP A 29 -19.05 16.02 9.01
C TRP A 29 -17.56 15.77 8.66
N MET A 30 -17.23 15.69 7.37
CA MET A 30 -15.85 15.50 6.90
C MET A 30 -14.96 16.72 7.14
N THR A 31 -15.52 17.87 7.54
CA THR A 31 -14.74 19.03 8.00
C THR A 31 -13.84 18.68 9.18
N TYR A 32 -14.32 17.83 10.10
CA TYR A 32 -13.57 17.39 11.28
C TYR A 32 -12.84 16.06 11.07
N TRP A 33 -13.30 15.24 10.12
CA TRP A 33 -12.70 13.95 9.79
C TRP A 33 -12.51 13.78 8.28
N ASN A 34 -11.55 14.52 7.72
CA ASN A 34 -11.26 14.50 6.29
C ASN A 34 -10.35 13.33 5.90
N ARG A 35 -10.92 12.11 5.91
CA ARG A 35 -10.20 10.88 5.52
C ARG A 35 -9.70 10.94 4.07
N PHE A 36 -10.54 11.38 3.14
CA PHE A 36 -10.23 11.36 1.70
C PHE A 36 -9.15 12.39 1.35
N GLY A 37 -9.25 13.62 1.85
CA GLY A 37 -8.21 14.63 1.65
C GLY A 37 -6.87 14.25 2.30
N SER A 38 -6.91 13.57 3.45
CA SER A 38 -5.68 13.06 4.10
C SER A 38 -5.05 11.93 3.29
N LYS A 39 -5.87 11.02 2.74
CA LYS A 39 -5.42 9.94 1.85
C LYS A 39 -4.80 10.49 0.57
N SER A 40 -5.45 11.41 -0.13
CA SER A 40 -4.91 12.04 -1.35
C SER A 40 -3.56 12.69 -1.09
N LYS A 41 -3.43 13.49 -0.03
CA LYS A 41 -2.14 14.12 0.34
C LYS A 41 -1.03 13.10 0.63
N ALA A 42 -1.36 11.97 1.24
CA ALA A 42 -0.41 10.90 1.48
C ALA A 42 0.02 10.24 0.16
N PHE A 43 -0.93 9.98 -0.73
CA PHE A 43 -0.68 9.38 -2.05
C PHE A 43 0.12 10.30 -2.95
N ASP A 44 -0.11 11.61 -2.94
CA ASP A 44 0.70 12.56 -3.71
C ASP A 44 2.19 12.47 -3.32
N LYS A 45 2.47 12.34 -2.02
CA LYS A 45 3.85 12.22 -1.51
C LYS A 45 4.46 10.85 -1.83
N ILE A 46 3.68 9.78 -1.67
CA ILE A 46 4.17 8.40 -1.75
C ILE A 46 4.11 7.84 -3.17
N ILE A 47 3.29 8.37 -4.06
CA ILE A 47 3.17 7.95 -5.46
C ILE A 47 3.68 9.08 -6.37
N GLY A 48 3.16 10.29 -6.21
CA GLY A 48 3.43 11.43 -7.10
C GLY A 48 4.88 11.95 -7.10
N CYS A 49 5.68 11.64 -6.08
CA CYS A 49 7.07 12.10 -5.98
C CYS A 49 8.09 10.94 -6.14
N GLY A 50 9.35 11.26 -6.46
CA GLY A 50 10.46 10.30 -6.31
C GLY A 50 10.92 10.16 -4.86
N PRO A 51 11.81 9.19 -4.54
CA PRO A 51 12.31 8.12 -5.41
C PRO A 51 11.22 7.07 -5.72
N ARG A 52 11.50 6.15 -6.65
CA ARG A 52 10.53 5.12 -7.10
C ARG A 52 10.06 4.21 -5.96
N LEU A 53 11.02 3.65 -5.22
CA LEU A 53 10.77 2.79 -4.08
C LEU A 53 10.87 3.61 -2.80
N LYS A 54 9.82 3.56 -1.97
CA LYS A 54 9.76 4.27 -0.69
C LYS A 54 9.24 3.35 0.39
N HIS A 55 9.90 3.36 1.55
CA HIS A 55 9.39 2.69 2.73
C HIS A 55 7.95 3.11 3.01
N THR A 56 7.07 2.14 3.23
CA THR A 56 5.64 2.40 3.39
C THR A 56 5.09 1.79 4.69
N PRO A 57 4.20 2.50 5.41
CA PRO A 57 3.47 1.96 6.55
C PRO A 57 2.12 1.32 6.15
N PHE A 58 1.81 1.25 4.85
CA PHE A 58 0.62 0.59 4.34
C PHE A 58 0.92 -0.14 3.03
N VAL A 59 0.10 -1.14 2.72
CA VAL A 59 0.15 -1.90 1.48
C VAL A 59 -1.28 -2.10 0.97
N PHE A 60 -1.42 -2.62 -0.24
CA PHE A 60 -2.70 -3.03 -0.78
C PHE A 60 -2.63 -4.51 -1.13
N GLY A 61 -3.34 -5.36 -0.38
CA GLY A 61 -3.24 -6.82 -0.46
C GLY A 61 -3.24 -7.41 -1.87
N GLY A 62 -4.12 -6.90 -2.75
CA GLY A 62 -4.23 -7.40 -4.13
C GLY A 62 -3.18 -6.84 -5.11
N ALA A 63 -2.24 -6.02 -4.66
CA ALA A 63 -1.17 -5.45 -5.48
C ALA A 63 0.17 -5.50 -4.73
N MET A 64 0.63 -6.70 -4.39
CA MET A 64 1.89 -6.92 -3.67
C MET A 64 2.78 -7.93 -4.39
N VAL A 65 4.09 -7.71 -4.33
CA VAL A 65 5.14 -8.63 -4.74
C VAL A 65 5.92 -9.02 -3.49
N ILE A 66 5.95 -10.32 -3.20
CA ILE A 66 6.56 -10.86 -1.97
C ILE A 66 7.71 -11.78 -2.39
N HIS A 67 8.90 -11.48 -1.89
CA HIS A 67 10.09 -12.31 -2.12
C HIS A 67 9.93 -13.67 -1.42
N LYS A 68 10.43 -14.73 -2.06
CA LYS A 68 10.34 -16.11 -1.55
C LYS A 68 10.76 -16.24 -0.08
N ASN A 69 11.89 -15.65 0.29
CA ASN A 69 12.38 -15.73 1.68
C ASN A 69 11.41 -15.11 2.70
N LEU A 70 10.75 -14.00 2.34
CA LEU A 70 9.75 -13.39 3.21
C LEU A 70 8.52 -14.29 3.35
N TYR A 71 7.97 -14.77 2.22
CA TYR A 71 6.83 -15.69 2.23
C TYR A 71 7.09 -17.00 3.00
N GLN A 72 8.33 -17.50 3.01
CA GLN A 72 8.70 -18.72 3.74
C GLN A 72 8.82 -18.51 5.27
N ILE A 73 8.96 -17.27 5.73
CA ILE A 73 9.15 -16.94 7.15
C ILE A 73 7.87 -16.38 7.77
N VAL A 74 7.18 -15.52 7.03
CA VAL A 74 5.95 -14.85 7.47
C VAL A 74 4.78 -15.34 6.62
N PRO A 75 3.89 -16.18 7.19
CA PRO A 75 2.67 -16.61 6.52
C PRO A 75 1.55 -15.56 6.67
N PHE A 76 0.53 -15.66 5.81
CA PHE A 76 -0.74 -14.98 6.04
C PHE A 76 -1.55 -15.73 7.11
N ASP A 77 -2.26 -15.00 7.97
CA ASP A 77 -3.18 -15.59 8.94
C ASP A 77 -4.53 -15.95 8.26
N PRO A 78 -4.89 -17.25 8.17
CA PRO A 78 -6.14 -17.67 7.56
C PRO A 78 -7.40 -17.24 8.33
N GLN A 79 -7.27 -16.82 9.60
CA GLN A 79 -8.40 -16.36 10.42
C GLN A 79 -8.70 -14.86 10.24
N VAL A 80 -7.78 -14.10 9.65
CA VAL A 80 -7.99 -12.67 9.38
C VAL A 80 -8.62 -12.50 8.00
N CYS A 81 -9.95 -12.35 7.97
CA CYS A 81 -10.68 -12.21 6.70
C CYS A 81 -10.69 -10.77 6.15
N ARG A 82 -10.26 -9.76 6.92
CA ARG A 82 -10.23 -8.36 6.50
C ARG A 82 -9.12 -7.59 7.19
N GLY A 83 -8.32 -6.86 6.42
CA GLY A 83 -7.12 -6.19 6.92
C GLY A 83 -5.93 -7.15 7.01
N GLU A 84 -6.03 -8.28 6.30
CA GLU A 84 -5.02 -9.31 6.13
C GLU A 84 -3.70 -8.75 5.59
N ASP A 85 -3.77 -7.70 4.77
CA ASP A 85 -2.63 -7.05 4.16
C ASP A 85 -1.85 -6.17 5.16
N ILE A 86 -2.57 -5.45 6.02
CA ILE A 86 -1.97 -4.68 7.11
C ILE A 86 -1.43 -5.61 8.20
N ASP A 87 -2.15 -6.68 8.55
CA ASP A 87 -1.64 -7.72 9.47
C ASP A 87 -0.34 -8.32 8.94
N TYR A 88 -0.31 -8.72 7.66
CA TYR A 88 0.89 -9.23 7.02
C TYR A 88 2.05 -8.23 7.03
N LEU A 89 1.79 -6.95 6.74
CA LEU A 89 2.80 -5.89 6.78
C LEU A 89 3.39 -5.73 8.18
N ILE A 90 2.55 -5.70 9.21
CA ILE A 90 2.99 -5.57 10.60
C ILE A 90 3.86 -6.76 10.98
N ASN A 91 3.41 -7.98 10.70
CA ASN A 91 4.17 -9.19 10.97
C ASN A 91 5.52 -9.18 10.21
N ALA A 92 5.53 -8.87 8.92
CA ALA A 92 6.76 -8.73 8.14
C ALA A 92 7.76 -7.76 8.78
N LYS A 93 7.30 -6.57 9.20
CA LYS A 93 8.13 -5.58 9.87
C LYS A 93 8.64 -6.05 11.24
N MET A 94 7.82 -6.76 12.02
CA MET A 94 8.24 -7.35 13.30
C MET A 94 9.37 -8.37 13.13
N PHE A 95 9.39 -9.09 12.00
CA PHE A 95 10.47 -10.02 11.63
C PHE A 95 11.66 -9.35 10.91
N GLY A 96 11.67 -8.01 10.81
CA GLY A 96 12.76 -7.25 10.20
C GLY A 96 12.72 -7.17 8.68
N PHE A 97 11.59 -7.49 8.05
CA PHE A 97 11.39 -7.32 6.62
C PHE A 97 10.71 -6.00 6.32
N ASP A 98 11.40 -5.15 5.57
CA ASP A 98 10.83 -3.91 5.09
C ASP A 98 10.00 -4.07 3.82
N PHE A 99 9.00 -3.20 3.74
CA PHE A 99 8.10 -3.07 2.61
C PHE A 99 8.26 -1.70 1.98
N PHE A 100 8.29 -1.72 0.65
CA PHE A 100 8.38 -0.53 -0.17
C PHE A 100 7.11 -0.36 -0.96
N LEU A 101 6.72 0.88 -1.24
CA LEU A 101 5.77 1.19 -2.28
C LEU A 101 6.54 1.59 -3.55
N ASP A 102 6.20 0.95 -4.67
CA ASP A 102 6.71 1.27 -6.00
C ASP A 102 5.72 2.16 -6.75
N ASN A 103 6.09 3.43 -6.96
CA ASN A 103 5.22 4.39 -7.63
C ASN A 103 5.00 4.15 -9.13
N LYS A 104 5.60 3.10 -9.70
CA LYS A 104 5.35 2.61 -11.07
C LYS A 104 4.62 1.28 -11.12
N LEU A 105 4.42 0.61 -9.99
CA LEU A 105 3.66 -0.65 -9.93
C LEU A 105 2.20 -0.31 -9.62
N SER A 106 1.35 -0.36 -10.65
CA SER A 106 -0.07 -0.06 -10.51
C SER A 106 -0.95 -1.13 -11.13
N VAL A 107 -2.09 -1.40 -10.48
CA VAL A 107 -3.14 -2.29 -11.01
C VAL A 107 -4.41 -1.48 -11.20
N LYS A 108 -5.06 -1.63 -12.36
CA LYS A 108 -6.39 -1.04 -12.56
C LYS A 108 -7.42 -1.80 -11.73
N HIS A 109 -8.09 -1.12 -10.82
CA HIS A 109 -9.11 -1.69 -9.96
C HIS A 109 -10.45 -1.05 -10.28
N LEU A 110 -11.40 -1.87 -10.72
CA LEU A 110 -12.77 -1.47 -11.02
C LEU A 110 -13.68 -2.18 -10.00
N PRO A 111 -14.16 -1.48 -8.96
CA PRO A 111 -15.14 -2.03 -8.05
C PRO A 111 -16.40 -2.46 -8.84
N PRO A 112 -17.04 -3.60 -8.49
CA PRO A 112 -18.29 -4.04 -9.09
C PRO A 112 -19.48 -3.14 -8.73
#